data_AF-A0A929G1E3-F1
#
_entry.id   AF-A0A929G1E3-F1
#
_cell.length_a   1.000
_cell.length_b   1.000
_cell.length_c   1.000
_cell.angle_alpha   90.00
_cell.angle_beta   90.00
_cell.angle_gamma   90.00
#
_symmetry.space_group_name_H-M   'P 1'
#
loop_
_entity.id
_entity.type
_entity.pdbx_description
1 polymer ?
#
loop_
_entity_poly.entity_id
_entity_poly.type
_entity_poly.pdbx_seq_one_letter_code
_entity_poly.pdbx_strand_id
1 'polypeptide(L)'
;MRIHDDRPGGAGGYPDDRGFGGQVASGGAQAPSGPGGTQSLGARRHNYYDDDDGYTEAEATSLTGSGSGYADDLGAIRRPLAWTAGADLGLLILRLALGGVFLLHGAQKMFGAFGGSGTQAFAQSLGQMGFRESAALALVTGGTELAAGALLVLGLFTPMAAAGVVGVMASAVFLNVGNGFFLPEGVEFEAVLGALGLGLMFTGPGRVALDKGRVWFRRPLLFGFLALLIAGGAAATVLVLFHQP
;
A
#
# COMPACT_ATOMS: atom_id res chain seq x y z
N MET A 1 30.21 50.84 38.91
CA MET A 1 31.01 49.92 39.74
C MET A 1 31.40 48.76 38.83
N ARG A 2 32.66 48.73 38.40
CA ARG A 2 33.28 47.71 37.54
C ARG A 2 33.87 46.67 38.47
N ILE A 3 33.60 45.38 38.26
CA ILE A 3 34.34 44.29 38.89
C ILE A 3 34.81 43.35 37.77
N HIS A 4 36.15 43.25 37.72
CA HIS A 4 37.01 42.31 37.00
C HIS A 4 36.75 40.87 37.48
N ASP A 5 36.65 39.86 36.61
CA ASP A 5 37.71 39.08 35.95
C ASP A 5 38.19 37.90 36.82
N ASP A 6 38.09 36.69 36.27
CA ASP A 6 38.73 35.46 36.76
C ASP A 6 38.90 34.48 35.57
N ARG A 7 39.93 34.67 34.75
CA ARG A 7 40.58 33.57 34.01
C ARG A 7 41.60 32.93 34.96
N PRO A 8 41.77 31.59 35.02
CA PRO A 8 42.86 30.98 34.22
C PRO A 8 42.73 29.48 33.88
N GLY A 9 43.55 29.04 32.92
CA GLY A 9 43.94 27.63 32.68
C GLY A 9 43.32 27.01 31.42
N GLY A 10 44.02 26.73 30.33
CA GLY A 10 45.46 26.63 30.10
C GLY A 10 45.77 25.26 29.49
N ALA A 11 46.43 25.28 28.32
CA ALA A 11 47.20 24.20 27.68
C ALA A 11 46.42 22.92 27.31
N GLY A 12 46.67 22.24 26.19
CA GLY A 12 47.78 22.23 25.26
C GLY A 12 47.71 20.88 24.54
N GLY A 13 48.12 20.83 23.28
CA GLY A 13 48.22 19.55 22.56
C GLY A 13 48.14 19.69 21.04
N TYR A 14 49.25 20.04 20.41
CA TYR A 14 49.67 19.36 19.17
C TYR A 14 50.34 18.04 19.61
N PRO A 15 50.18 16.90 18.91
CA PRO A 15 51.02 16.63 17.73
C PRO A 15 50.43 15.73 16.61
N ASP A 16 50.99 15.93 15.41
CA ASP A 16 51.45 14.96 14.38
C ASP A 16 50.51 13.84 13.89
N ASP A 17 50.29 13.70 12.56
CA ASP A 17 51.22 12.93 11.73
C ASP A 17 51.18 13.21 10.20
N ARG A 18 52.29 13.80 9.72
CA ARG A 18 53.15 13.33 8.61
C ARG A 18 52.51 12.84 7.29
N GLY A 19 52.55 13.72 6.28
CA GLY A 19 53.50 13.62 5.17
C GLY A 19 53.39 12.48 4.16
N PHE A 20 52.89 12.80 2.96
CA PHE A 20 53.50 12.57 1.63
C PHE A 20 52.98 13.72 0.76
N GLY A 21 53.77 14.67 0.26
CA GLY A 21 54.96 14.49 -0.57
C GLY A 21 54.55 14.55 -2.05
N GLY A 22 54.56 15.75 -2.65
CA GLY A 22 54.22 15.95 -4.07
C GLY A 22 54.22 17.42 -4.48
N GLN A 23 55.40 17.97 -4.68
CA GLN A 23 55.69 19.34 -5.12
C GLN A 23 55.12 19.69 -6.52
N VAL A 24 54.69 20.94 -6.65
CA VAL A 24 55.01 21.92 -7.72
C VAL A 24 54.79 21.51 -9.18
N ALA A 25 53.92 22.25 -9.89
CA ALA A 25 54.35 23.07 -11.04
C ALA A 25 53.18 23.81 -11.70
N SER A 26 53.32 25.14 -11.72
CA SER A 26 52.78 26.03 -12.75
C SER A 26 53.21 25.60 -14.16
N GLY A 27 52.29 25.61 -15.12
CA GLY A 27 52.62 25.47 -16.54
C GLY A 27 51.38 25.61 -17.42
N GLY A 28 51.26 26.76 -18.10
CA GLY A 28 50.19 27.00 -19.05
C GLY A 28 50.30 26.14 -20.30
N ALA A 29 49.16 25.84 -20.93
CA ALA A 29 49.08 25.52 -22.35
C ALA A 29 47.65 25.72 -22.85
N GLN A 30 47.53 26.44 -23.96
CA GLN A 30 46.34 26.61 -24.78
C GLN A 30 45.72 25.27 -25.19
N ALA A 31 44.39 25.18 -25.16
CA ALA A 31 43.64 24.08 -25.78
C ALA A 31 42.92 24.58 -27.04
N PRO A 32 43.17 23.99 -28.22
CA PRO A 32 42.46 24.29 -29.44
C PRO A 32 41.17 23.47 -29.57
N SER A 33 40.21 24.06 -30.30
CA SER A 33 38.94 23.52 -30.76
C SER A 33 39.08 22.29 -31.68
N GLY A 34 38.34 21.22 -31.40
CA GLY A 34 38.11 20.08 -32.30
C GLY A 34 37.04 19.09 -31.76
N PRO A 35 36.19 18.48 -32.61
CA PRO A 35 35.02 17.69 -32.19
C PRO A 35 35.31 16.18 -32.13
N GLY A 36 34.81 15.48 -31.11
CA GLY A 36 34.87 14.00 -31.03
C GLY A 36 34.95 13.50 -29.58
N GLY A 37 33.94 12.77 -29.13
CA GLY A 37 33.65 12.55 -27.71
C GLY A 37 34.45 11.50 -26.96
N THR A 38 34.18 11.44 -25.66
CA THR A 38 34.22 10.23 -24.84
C THR A 38 33.07 10.31 -23.82
N GLN A 39 32.18 9.32 -23.84
CA GLN A 39 31.13 9.15 -22.82
C GLN A 39 31.79 8.57 -21.57
N SER A 40 31.77 9.31 -20.46
CA SER A 40 32.12 8.77 -19.14
C SER A 40 30.85 8.33 -18.44
N LEU A 41 30.59 7.01 -18.46
CA LEU A 41 29.66 6.33 -17.57
C LEU A 41 30.23 6.37 -16.15
N GLY A 42 29.90 7.43 -15.41
CA GLY A 42 30.27 7.62 -14.00
C GLY A 42 29.11 7.31 -13.07
N ALA A 43 29.32 6.35 -12.17
CA ALA A 43 28.38 5.78 -11.22
C ALA A 43 27.44 6.78 -10.51
N ARG A 44 26.12 6.60 -10.63
CA ARG A 44 25.15 7.17 -9.68
C ARG A 44 25.34 6.49 -8.33
N ARG A 45 26.11 7.11 -7.43
CA ARG A 45 26.04 6.81 -6.00
C ARG A 45 24.71 7.35 -5.47
N HIS A 46 23.88 6.45 -4.96
CA HIS A 46 22.62 6.80 -4.30
C HIS A 46 22.93 6.91 -2.80
N ASN A 47 23.06 8.13 -2.30
CA ASN A 47 23.15 8.39 -0.86
C ASN A 47 21.73 8.49 -0.29
N TYR A 48 21.43 7.67 0.72
CA TYR A 48 20.11 7.54 1.35
C TYR A 48 19.95 8.44 2.60
N TYR A 49 20.93 9.32 2.86
CA TYR A 49 20.96 10.24 4.00
C TYR A 49 21.48 11.61 3.53
N ASP A 50 20.80 12.19 2.54
CA ASP A 50 20.97 13.60 2.20
C ASP A 50 19.67 14.31 2.63
N ASP A 51 19.60 14.61 3.93
CA ASP A 51 18.58 15.48 4.50
C ASP A 51 19.00 16.92 4.16
N ASP A 52 18.86 17.30 2.89
CA ASP A 52 18.87 18.70 2.47
C ASP A 52 17.44 19.21 2.65
N ASP A 53 17.18 19.80 3.82
CA ASP A 53 15.89 20.31 4.26
C ASP A 53 15.53 21.64 3.58
N GLY A 54 15.90 21.83 2.31
CA GLY A 54 15.25 22.74 1.36
C GLY A 54 15.12 24.23 1.75
N TYR A 55 15.75 24.67 2.84
CA TYR A 55 15.65 26.01 3.38
C TYR A 55 17.01 26.55 3.82
N THR A 56 18.03 26.44 2.96
CA THR A 56 19.25 27.24 3.18
C THR A 56 19.82 27.77 1.86
N GLU A 57 20.10 29.08 1.87
CA GLU A 57 20.77 29.89 0.85
C GLU A 57 19.96 30.12 -0.45
N ALA A 58 19.16 31.19 -0.44
CA ALA A 58 18.67 31.83 -1.65
C ALA A 58 19.86 32.42 -2.44
N GLU A 59 20.50 31.62 -3.29
CA GLU A 59 21.42 32.11 -4.29
C GLU A 59 20.61 32.77 -5.41
N ALA A 60 20.50 34.10 -5.33
CA ALA A 60 19.82 34.94 -6.29
C ALA A 60 20.50 34.84 -7.66
N THR A 61 20.09 33.86 -8.47
CA THR A 61 20.53 33.71 -9.85
C THR A 61 19.77 34.73 -10.70
N SER A 62 20.49 35.72 -11.21
CA SER A 62 19.99 36.81 -12.04
C SER A 62 19.22 36.30 -13.26
N LEU A 63 17.98 36.77 -13.41
CA LEU A 63 17.13 36.50 -14.57
C LEU A 63 17.62 37.29 -15.79
N THR A 64 18.40 36.64 -16.64
CA THR A 64 18.59 37.06 -18.04
C THR A 64 18.40 35.87 -18.95
N GLY A 65 17.20 35.73 -19.52
CA GLY A 65 16.89 34.65 -20.46
C GLY A 65 15.44 34.66 -20.90
N SER A 66 15.12 35.51 -21.87
CA SER A 66 13.89 35.45 -22.65
C SER A 66 13.83 34.15 -23.45
N GLY A 67 12.75 33.37 -23.31
CA GLY A 67 12.39 32.34 -24.29
C GLY A 67 11.80 31.06 -23.72
N SER A 68 10.49 30.88 -23.93
CA SER A 68 9.75 29.61 -24.11
C SER A 68 9.87 28.44 -23.11
N GLY A 69 10.75 28.46 -22.10
CA GLY A 69 11.01 27.30 -21.23
C GLY A 69 10.00 27.08 -20.09
N TYR A 70 9.18 28.08 -19.76
CA TYR A 70 8.28 28.01 -18.58
C TYR A 70 7.20 26.93 -18.72
N ALA A 71 6.82 26.57 -19.95
CA ALA A 71 5.85 25.50 -20.22
C ALA A 71 6.51 24.10 -20.29
N ASP A 72 7.77 24.02 -20.74
CA ASP A 72 8.51 22.76 -20.83
C ASP A 72 8.95 22.25 -19.45
N ASP A 73 9.32 23.16 -18.54
CA ASP A 73 9.70 22.79 -17.16
C ASP A 73 8.52 22.27 -16.34
N LEU A 74 7.30 22.78 -16.56
CA LEU A 74 6.09 22.28 -15.89
C LEU A 74 5.72 20.84 -16.33
N GLY A 75 6.22 20.39 -17.49
CA GLY A 75 6.10 19.00 -17.92
C GLY A 75 6.99 18.04 -17.11
N ALA A 76 8.12 18.53 -16.61
CA ALA A 76 9.11 17.76 -15.86
C ALA A 76 8.80 17.61 -14.36
N ILE A 77 7.91 18.43 -13.80
CA ILE A 77 7.53 18.41 -12.36
C ILE A 77 6.38 17.42 -12.07
N ARG A 78 5.95 16.60 -13.02
CA ARG A 78 5.19 15.39 -12.66
C ARG A 78 6.17 14.30 -12.27
N ARG A 79 6.66 14.33 -11.02
CA ARG A 79 7.28 13.14 -10.43
C ARG A 79 6.27 12.00 -10.64
N PRO A 80 6.60 10.93 -11.39
CA PRO A 80 5.71 9.78 -11.46
C PRO A 80 5.47 9.35 -10.02
N LEU A 81 4.20 9.06 -9.64
CA LEU A 81 3.89 8.55 -8.30
C LEU A 81 4.77 7.32 -8.05
N ALA A 82 5.90 7.54 -7.38
CA ALA A 82 6.90 6.53 -7.14
C ALA A 82 6.37 5.75 -5.95
N TRP A 83 5.73 4.63 -6.24
CA TRP A 83 5.35 3.65 -5.23
C TRP A 83 6.59 3.34 -4.39
N THR A 84 6.53 3.66 -3.10
CA THR A 84 7.61 3.33 -2.18
C THR A 84 7.57 1.82 -1.92
N ALA A 85 8.73 1.18 -1.84
CA ALA A 85 8.80 -0.26 -1.55
C ALA A 85 8.03 -0.63 -0.26
N GLY A 86 7.94 0.29 0.70
CA GLY A 86 7.13 0.14 1.90
C GLY A 86 5.62 0.06 1.63
N ALA A 87 5.07 0.85 0.72
CA ALA A 87 3.65 0.77 0.34
C ALA A 87 3.32 -0.56 -0.34
N ASP A 88 4.22 -1.05 -1.21
CA ASP A 88 4.07 -2.36 -1.85
C ASP A 88 4.09 -3.51 -0.83
N LEU A 89 4.99 -3.43 0.16
CA LEU A 89 5.08 -4.42 1.24
C LEU A 89 3.85 -4.36 2.15
N GLY A 90 3.38 -3.17 2.51
CA GLY A 90 2.18 -2.98 3.31
C GLY A 90 0.93 -3.59 2.65
N LEU A 91 0.75 -3.37 1.35
CA LEU A 91 -0.34 -3.97 0.57
C LEU A 91 -0.22 -5.50 0.47
N LEU A 92 1.00 -6.04 0.38
CA LEU A 92 1.23 -7.48 0.42
C LEU A 92 0.79 -8.05 1.78
N ILE A 93 1.22 -7.43 2.88
CA ILE A 93 0.85 -7.87 4.23
C ILE A 93 -0.66 -7.82 4.42
N LEU A 94 -1.31 -6.72 4.03
CA LEU A 94 -2.77 -6.57 4.09
C LEU A 94 -3.48 -7.67 3.30
N ARG A 95 -3.01 -8.01 2.10
CA ARG A 95 -3.56 -9.10 1.29
C ARG A 95 -3.38 -10.46 1.93
N LEU A 96 -2.19 -10.76 2.46
CA LEU A 96 -1.92 -12.04 3.10
C LEU A 96 -2.73 -12.18 4.39
N ALA A 97 -2.84 -11.12 5.20
CA ALA A 97 -3.62 -11.12 6.43
C ALA A 97 -5.11 -11.28 6.14
N LEU A 98 -5.71 -10.38 5.35
CA LEU A 98 -7.13 -10.45 5.03
C LEU A 98 -7.46 -11.72 4.24
N GLY A 99 -6.70 -12.00 3.18
CA GLY A 99 -6.90 -13.19 2.36
C GLY A 99 -6.73 -14.48 3.15
N GLY A 100 -5.74 -14.56 4.04
CA GLY A 100 -5.52 -15.71 4.92
C GLY A 100 -6.68 -15.94 5.89
N VAL A 101 -7.21 -14.88 6.52
CA VAL A 101 -8.40 -14.97 7.39
C VAL A 101 -9.58 -15.58 6.62
N PHE A 102 -9.89 -15.05 5.44
CA PHE A 102 -11.01 -15.53 4.63
C PHE A 102 -10.80 -16.92 4.05
N LEU A 103 -9.56 -17.27 3.69
CA LEU A 103 -9.20 -18.61 3.25
C LEU A 103 -9.47 -19.64 4.36
N LEU A 104 -9.08 -19.32 5.60
CA LEU A 104 -9.28 -20.19 6.76
C LEU A 104 -10.76 -20.31 7.12
N HIS A 105 -11.51 -19.20 7.15
CA HIS A 105 -12.95 -19.21 7.41
C HIS A 105 -13.71 -19.99 6.32
N GLY A 106 -13.35 -19.78 5.04
CA GLY A 106 -13.89 -20.53 3.92
C GLY A 106 -13.57 -22.02 4.03
N ALA A 107 -12.37 -22.39 4.46
CA ALA A 107 -12.01 -23.79 4.67
C ALA A 107 -12.75 -24.43 5.84
N GLN A 108 -12.99 -23.68 6.93
CA GLN A 108 -13.83 -24.11 8.06
C GLN A 108 -15.27 -24.35 7.62
N LYS A 109 -15.84 -23.44 6.83
CA LYS A 109 -17.22 -23.53 6.35
C LYS A 109 -17.39 -24.60 5.28
N MET A 110 -16.46 -24.72 4.34
CA MET A 110 -16.60 -25.66 3.22
C MET A 110 -16.21 -27.09 3.62
N PHE A 111 -15.08 -27.25 4.29
CA PHE A 111 -14.46 -28.56 4.50
C PHE A 111 -14.47 -29.02 5.96
N GLY A 112 -14.91 -28.18 6.91
CA GLY A 112 -14.77 -28.47 8.34
C GLY A 112 -13.30 -28.51 8.80
N ALA A 113 -12.39 -27.93 8.01
CA ALA A 113 -10.96 -27.89 8.33
C ALA A 113 -10.72 -27.00 9.58
N PHE A 114 -9.58 -27.17 10.26
CA PHE A 114 -9.19 -26.34 11.41
C PHE A 114 -10.25 -26.30 12.54
N GLY A 115 -10.93 -27.41 12.78
CA GLY A 115 -12.01 -27.50 13.77
C GLY A 115 -13.30 -26.78 13.36
N GLY A 116 -13.47 -26.48 12.06
CA GLY A 116 -14.65 -25.84 11.51
C GLY A 116 -15.89 -26.73 11.53
N SER A 117 -17.05 -26.09 11.46
CA SER A 117 -18.37 -26.73 11.52
C SER A 117 -18.70 -27.52 10.25
N GLY A 118 -18.10 -27.17 9.11
CA GLY A 118 -18.41 -27.77 7.82
C GLY A 118 -19.72 -27.25 7.21
N THR A 119 -19.94 -27.59 5.94
CA THR A 119 -20.96 -26.91 5.12
C THR A 119 -22.37 -27.13 5.67
N GLN A 120 -22.67 -28.35 6.13
CA GLN A 120 -23.99 -28.72 6.63
C GLN A 120 -24.34 -27.98 7.92
N ALA A 121 -23.40 -27.91 8.88
CA ALA A 121 -23.63 -27.21 10.14
C ALA A 121 -23.71 -25.70 9.92
N PHE A 122 -22.90 -25.15 9.01
CA PHE A 122 -23.02 -23.75 8.62
C PHE A 122 -24.37 -23.45 7.94
N ALA A 123 -24.88 -24.33 7.08
CA ALA A 123 -26.22 -24.21 6.50
C ALA A 123 -27.33 -24.25 7.57
N GLN A 124 -27.18 -25.08 8.61
CA GLN A 124 -28.12 -25.09 9.73
C GLN A 124 -28.08 -23.77 10.50
N SER A 125 -26.89 -23.23 10.77
CA SER A 125 -26.70 -21.92 11.40
C SER A 125 -27.34 -20.79 10.59
N LEU A 126 -27.18 -20.78 9.26
CA LEU A 126 -27.86 -19.83 8.38
C LEU A 126 -29.40 -19.97 8.44
N GLY A 127 -29.91 -21.19 8.54
CA GLY A 127 -31.34 -21.43 8.71
C GLY A 127 -31.87 -20.88 10.04
N GLN A 128 -31.09 -21.01 11.13
CA GLN A 128 -31.43 -20.44 12.44
C GLN A 128 -31.39 -18.90 12.42
N MET A 129 -30.56 -18.30 11.56
CA MET A 129 -30.52 -16.86 11.30
C MET A 129 -31.63 -16.40 10.30
N GLY A 130 -32.62 -17.24 9.98
CA GLY A 130 -33.76 -16.82 9.16
C GLY A 130 -33.51 -16.84 7.64
N PHE A 131 -32.42 -17.42 7.15
CA PHE A 131 -32.18 -17.54 5.71
C PHE A 131 -32.94 -18.71 5.07
N ARG A 132 -33.72 -18.39 4.03
CA ARG A 132 -34.30 -19.35 3.07
C ARG A 132 -33.19 -19.88 2.16
N GLU A 133 -33.27 -21.14 1.75
CA GLU A 133 -32.25 -21.82 0.94
C GLU A 133 -30.86 -21.84 1.60
N SER A 134 -30.83 -22.06 2.92
CA SER A 134 -29.60 -21.99 3.73
C SER A 134 -28.48 -22.92 3.24
N ALA A 135 -28.80 -24.05 2.61
CA ALA A 135 -27.83 -24.95 1.98
C ALA A 135 -27.12 -24.30 0.77
N ALA A 136 -27.86 -23.63 -0.10
CA ALA A 136 -27.29 -22.93 -1.24
C ALA A 136 -26.45 -21.73 -0.78
N LEU A 137 -26.96 -20.96 0.19
CA LEU A 137 -26.25 -19.82 0.76
C LEU A 137 -24.98 -20.23 1.52
N ALA A 138 -24.96 -21.40 2.17
CA ALA A 138 -23.76 -21.93 2.80
C ALA A 138 -22.65 -22.19 1.78
N LEU A 139 -23.00 -22.82 0.65
CA LEU A 139 -22.05 -23.07 -0.45
C LEU A 139 -21.57 -21.78 -1.09
N VAL A 140 -22.48 -20.83 -1.37
CA VAL A 140 -22.13 -19.54 -1.97
C VAL A 140 -21.24 -18.74 -1.03
N THR A 141 -21.60 -18.62 0.23
CA THR A 141 -20.85 -17.83 1.22
C THR A 141 -19.49 -18.47 1.50
N GLY A 142 -19.47 -19.77 1.86
CA GLY A 142 -18.23 -20.49 2.14
C GLY A 142 -17.30 -20.55 0.91
N GLY A 143 -17.87 -20.78 -0.27
CA GLY A 143 -17.14 -20.77 -1.53
C GLY A 143 -16.59 -19.38 -1.88
N THR A 144 -17.36 -18.32 -1.62
CA THR A 144 -16.91 -16.94 -1.83
C THR A 144 -15.77 -16.59 -0.89
N GLU A 145 -15.86 -16.91 0.41
CA GLU A 145 -14.79 -16.65 1.37
C GLU A 145 -13.50 -17.40 0.99
N LEU A 146 -13.62 -18.67 0.62
CA LEU A 146 -12.47 -19.49 0.23
C LEU A 146 -11.82 -18.97 -1.06
N ALA A 147 -12.63 -18.71 -2.10
CA ALA A 147 -12.14 -18.25 -3.39
C ALA A 147 -11.57 -16.82 -3.30
N ALA A 148 -12.28 -15.91 -2.65
CA ALA A 148 -11.81 -14.54 -2.44
C ALA A 148 -10.53 -14.52 -1.59
N GLY A 149 -10.47 -15.31 -0.52
CA GLY A 149 -9.27 -15.46 0.30
C GLY A 149 -8.06 -15.92 -0.51
N ALA A 150 -8.23 -16.99 -1.30
CA ALA A 150 -7.18 -17.52 -2.17
C ALA A 150 -6.73 -16.48 -3.22
N LEU A 151 -7.67 -15.82 -3.88
CA LEU A 151 -7.38 -14.78 -4.87
C LEU A 151 -6.64 -13.59 -4.26
N LEU A 152 -7.00 -13.16 -3.06
CA LEU A 152 -6.29 -12.10 -2.34
C LEU A 152 -4.85 -12.49 -1.99
N VAL A 153 -4.65 -13.69 -1.42
CA VAL A 153 -3.31 -14.21 -1.09
C VAL A 153 -2.43 -14.27 -2.34
N LEU A 154 -2.97 -14.77 -3.45
CA LEU A 154 -2.26 -14.84 -4.73
C LEU A 154 -2.09 -13.46 -5.39
N GLY A 155 -2.87 -12.45 -4.99
CA GLY A 155 -2.91 -11.14 -5.63
C GLY A 155 -3.52 -11.18 -7.04
N LEU A 156 -4.47 -12.09 -7.27
CA LEU A 156 -5.20 -12.24 -8.53
C LEU A 156 -6.56 -11.57 -8.40
N PHE A 157 -7.00 -10.83 -9.43
CA PHE A 157 -8.31 -10.16 -9.44
C PHE A 157 -8.65 -9.39 -8.14
N THR A 158 -7.66 -8.76 -7.50
CA THR A 158 -7.79 -8.21 -6.13
C THR A 158 -9.01 -7.34 -5.88
N PRO A 159 -9.42 -6.40 -6.76
CA PRO A 159 -10.64 -5.62 -6.53
C PRO A 159 -11.91 -6.48 -6.49
N MET A 160 -12.00 -7.54 -7.31
CA MET A 160 -13.15 -8.45 -7.32
C MET A 160 -13.14 -9.38 -6.12
N ALA A 161 -11.97 -9.91 -5.76
CA ALA A 161 -11.81 -10.72 -4.55
C ALA A 161 -12.15 -9.92 -3.28
N ALA A 162 -11.65 -8.67 -3.20
CA ALA A 162 -11.99 -7.75 -2.12
C ALA A 162 -13.49 -7.41 -2.08
N ALA A 163 -14.14 -7.32 -3.23
CA ALA A 163 -15.59 -7.11 -3.29
C ALA A 163 -16.39 -8.30 -2.74
N GLY A 164 -15.95 -9.53 -3.00
CA GLY A 164 -16.51 -10.73 -2.35
C GLY A 164 -16.41 -10.65 -0.82
N VAL A 165 -15.23 -10.28 -0.31
CA VAL A 165 -15.02 -10.05 1.14
C VAL A 165 -15.97 -8.98 1.69
N VAL A 166 -16.06 -7.83 1.02
CA VAL A 166 -16.93 -6.73 1.45
C VAL A 166 -18.40 -7.13 1.46
N GLY A 167 -18.86 -7.89 0.47
CA GLY A 167 -20.25 -8.37 0.42
C GLY A 167 -20.59 -9.31 1.59
N VAL A 168 -19.68 -10.25 1.90
CA VAL A 168 -19.85 -11.17 3.05
C VAL A 168 -19.84 -10.40 4.38
N MET A 169 -18.90 -9.47 4.55
CA MET A 169 -18.82 -8.65 5.78
C MET A 169 -20.01 -7.71 5.93
N ALA A 170 -20.50 -7.10 4.85
CA ALA A 170 -21.70 -6.28 4.90
C ALA A 170 -22.93 -7.09 5.35
N SER A 171 -23.06 -8.32 4.87
CA SER A 171 -24.12 -9.24 5.32
C SER A 171 -23.96 -9.61 6.79
N ALA A 172 -22.74 -9.89 7.24
CA ALA A 172 -22.46 -10.21 8.64
C ALA A 172 -22.72 -9.02 9.59
N VAL A 173 -22.35 -7.80 9.19
CA VAL A 173 -22.66 -6.57 9.93
C VAL A 173 -24.17 -6.37 10.02
N PHE A 174 -24.90 -6.56 8.92
CA PHE A 174 -26.36 -6.41 8.93
C PHE A 174 -27.03 -7.36 9.93
N LEU A 175 -26.58 -8.61 10.01
CA LEU A 175 -27.12 -9.61 10.92
C LEU A 175 -26.83 -9.30 12.41
N ASN A 176 -25.71 -8.65 12.70
CA ASN A 176 -25.25 -8.42 14.07
C ASN A 176 -25.39 -6.96 14.54
N VAL A 177 -25.88 -6.05 13.71
CA VAL A 177 -25.98 -4.61 14.05
C VAL A 177 -26.83 -4.33 15.30
N GLY A 178 -27.79 -5.22 15.60
CA GLY A 178 -28.63 -5.13 16.80
C GLY A 178 -27.91 -5.51 18.10
N ASN A 179 -26.77 -6.20 18.03
CA ASN A 179 -26.04 -6.73 19.19
C ASN A 179 -25.06 -5.71 19.80
N GLY A 180 -24.96 -4.52 19.19
CA GLY A 180 -24.00 -3.49 19.59
C GLY A 180 -22.69 -3.53 18.79
N PHE A 181 -21.71 -2.75 19.22
CA PHE A 181 -20.44 -2.60 18.48
C PHE A 181 -19.37 -3.58 18.95
N PHE A 182 -19.19 -3.73 20.26
CA PHE A 182 -18.05 -4.46 20.82
C PHE A 182 -18.27 -5.97 20.87
N LEU A 183 -17.16 -6.70 20.78
CA LEU A 183 -17.11 -8.15 21.00
C LEU A 183 -17.67 -8.55 22.37
N PRO A 184 -18.21 -9.78 22.53
CA PRO A 184 -18.16 -10.89 21.57
C PRO A 184 -19.30 -10.94 20.54
N GLU A 185 -20.36 -10.15 20.72
CA GLU A 185 -21.57 -10.25 19.88
C GLU A 185 -21.72 -9.09 18.88
N GLY A 186 -20.94 -8.02 19.05
CA GLY A 186 -21.02 -6.82 18.22
C GLY A 186 -20.25 -6.88 16.89
N VAL A 187 -20.43 -5.84 16.08
CA VAL A 187 -20.00 -5.76 14.67
C VAL A 187 -18.56 -5.28 14.43
N GLU A 188 -17.79 -4.99 15.49
CA GLU A 188 -16.45 -4.38 15.38
C GLU A 188 -15.53 -5.17 14.45
N PHE A 189 -15.50 -6.49 14.58
CA PHE A 189 -14.59 -7.34 13.81
C PHE A 189 -14.96 -7.37 12.33
N GLU A 190 -16.24 -7.59 12.03
CA GLU A 190 -16.78 -7.61 10.66
C GLU A 190 -16.62 -6.26 9.98
N ALA A 191 -16.87 -5.17 10.71
CA ALA A 191 -16.72 -3.81 10.20
C ALA A 191 -15.25 -3.50 9.85
N VAL A 192 -14.30 -3.89 10.71
CA VAL A 192 -12.87 -3.70 10.44
C VAL A 192 -12.42 -4.53 9.24
N LEU A 193 -12.78 -5.81 9.16
CA LEU A 193 -12.44 -6.65 8.01
C LEU A 193 -13.06 -6.12 6.70
N GLY A 194 -14.31 -5.65 6.76
CA GLY A 194 -14.98 -4.99 5.64
C GLY A 194 -14.25 -3.72 5.20
N ALA A 195 -13.79 -2.88 6.15
CA ALA A 195 -13.02 -1.68 5.87
C ALA A 195 -11.66 -2.00 5.23
N LEU A 196 -10.97 -3.05 5.67
CA LEU A 196 -9.74 -3.54 5.03
C LEU A 196 -10.00 -4.01 3.59
N GLY A 197 -11.12 -4.72 3.37
CA GLY A 197 -11.58 -5.13 2.04
C GLY A 197 -11.84 -3.93 1.12
N LEU A 198 -12.56 -2.91 1.60
CA LEU A 198 -12.76 -1.66 0.87
C LEU A 198 -11.43 -0.98 0.54
N GLY A 199 -10.50 -0.92 1.50
CA GLY A 199 -9.15 -0.40 1.29
C GLY A 199 -8.44 -1.11 0.15
N LEU A 200 -8.41 -2.45 0.15
CA LEU A 200 -7.79 -3.25 -0.91
C LEU A 200 -8.51 -3.12 -2.26
N MET A 201 -9.82 -2.90 -2.25
CA MET A 201 -10.61 -2.69 -3.47
C MET A 201 -10.19 -1.42 -4.22
N PHE A 202 -9.89 -0.32 -3.50
CA PHE A 202 -9.51 0.96 -4.09
C PHE A 202 -8.00 1.14 -4.27
N THR A 203 -7.17 0.56 -3.39
CA THR A 203 -5.70 0.61 -3.50
C THR A 203 -5.16 -0.38 -4.52
N GLY A 204 -5.88 -1.48 -4.75
CA GLY A 204 -5.50 -2.53 -5.66
C GLY A 204 -4.40 -3.48 -5.14
N PRO A 205 -3.90 -4.36 -6.01
CA PRO A 205 -3.00 -5.48 -5.65
C PRO A 205 -1.55 -5.13 -5.25
N GLY A 206 -1.05 -3.93 -5.55
CA GLY A 206 0.38 -3.59 -5.35
C GLY A 206 1.36 -4.28 -6.33
N ARG A 207 2.67 -3.98 -6.27
CA ARG A 207 3.66 -4.47 -7.25
C ARG A 207 4.13 -5.92 -7.03
N VAL A 208 3.86 -6.51 -5.86
CA VAL A 208 4.17 -7.91 -5.52
C VAL A 208 2.90 -8.76 -5.61
N ALA A 209 2.32 -8.82 -6.81
CA ALA A 209 1.11 -9.60 -7.09
C ALA A 209 1.31 -10.42 -8.36
N LEU A 210 0.74 -11.63 -8.41
CA LEU A 210 0.88 -12.50 -9.58
C LEU A 210 0.27 -11.89 -10.85
N ASP A 211 -0.71 -10.99 -10.73
CA ASP A 211 -1.35 -10.31 -11.87
C ASP A 211 -0.62 -9.05 -12.38
N LYS A 212 0.62 -8.80 -11.93
CA LYS A 212 1.40 -7.61 -12.32
C LYS A 212 1.48 -7.44 -13.84
N GLY A 213 0.80 -6.41 -14.37
CA GLY A 213 0.92 -5.97 -15.76
C GLY A 213 -0.30 -6.23 -16.68
N ARG A 214 -1.39 -6.86 -16.22
CA ARG A 214 -2.59 -7.09 -17.05
C ARG A 214 -3.49 -5.85 -17.18
N VAL A 215 -4.19 -5.72 -18.32
CA VAL A 215 -4.95 -4.51 -18.75
C VAL A 215 -6.02 -4.05 -17.74
N TRP A 216 -6.62 -4.99 -16.99
CA TRP A 216 -7.63 -4.73 -15.97
C TRP A 216 -7.07 -3.97 -14.73
N PHE A 217 -5.74 -3.76 -14.64
CA PHE A 217 -5.05 -3.04 -13.56
C PHE A 217 -4.89 -1.53 -13.76
N ARG A 218 -5.12 -0.98 -14.96
CA ARG A 218 -4.74 0.42 -15.22
C ARG A 218 -5.72 1.45 -14.64
N ARG A 219 -6.89 1.01 -14.15
CA ARG A 219 -7.96 1.89 -13.60
C ARG A 219 -8.63 1.25 -12.36
N PRO A 220 -7.92 1.12 -11.23
CA PRO A 220 -8.44 0.47 -10.03
C PRO A 220 -9.74 1.11 -9.51
N LEU A 221 -9.92 2.43 -9.68
CA LEU A 221 -11.14 3.12 -9.24
C LEU A 221 -12.41 2.67 -9.99
N LEU A 222 -12.38 2.59 -11.33
CA LEU A 222 -13.57 2.20 -12.10
C LEU A 222 -13.98 0.76 -11.81
N PHE A 223 -12.99 -0.15 -11.77
CA PHE A 223 -13.25 -1.54 -11.42
C PHE A 223 -13.64 -1.70 -9.95
N GLY A 224 -13.09 -0.88 -9.05
CA GLY A 224 -13.51 -0.83 -7.65
C GLY A 224 -14.98 -0.42 -7.50
N PHE A 225 -15.42 0.64 -8.19
CA PHE A 225 -16.84 1.03 -8.17
C PHE A 225 -17.76 -0.03 -8.78
N LEU A 226 -17.38 -0.64 -9.91
CA LEU A 226 -18.13 -1.75 -10.51
C LEU A 226 -18.22 -2.95 -9.56
N ALA A 227 -17.10 -3.33 -8.94
CA ALA A 227 -17.04 -4.43 -7.99
C ALA A 227 -17.89 -4.13 -6.75
N LEU A 228 -17.85 -2.88 -6.27
CA LEU A 228 -18.66 -2.42 -5.14
C LEU A 228 -20.16 -2.48 -5.46
N LEU A 229 -20.57 -2.06 -6.66
CA LEU A 229 -21.97 -2.17 -7.09
C LEU A 229 -22.42 -3.63 -7.18
N ILE A 230 -21.57 -4.51 -7.71
CA ILE A 230 -21.87 -5.95 -7.78
C ILE A 230 -21.96 -6.55 -6.38
N ALA A 231 -21.00 -6.27 -5.49
CA ALA A 231 -21.00 -6.77 -4.13
C ALA A 231 -22.18 -6.25 -3.31
N GLY A 232 -22.45 -4.94 -3.39
CA GLY A 232 -23.60 -4.32 -2.74
C GLY A 232 -24.93 -4.88 -3.25
N GLY A 233 -25.06 -5.05 -4.58
CA GLY A 233 -26.24 -5.66 -5.19
C GLY A 233 -26.43 -7.12 -4.79
N ALA A 234 -25.35 -7.92 -4.77
CA ALA A 234 -25.40 -9.32 -4.34
C ALA A 234 -25.76 -9.44 -2.85
N ALA A 235 -25.13 -8.66 -1.98
CA ALA A 235 -25.44 -8.64 -0.55
C ALA A 235 -26.89 -8.22 -0.30
N ALA A 236 -27.35 -7.12 -0.93
CA ALA A 236 -28.73 -6.68 -0.83
C ALA A 236 -29.72 -7.73 -1.35
N THR A 237 -29.40 -8.42 -2.45
CA THR A 237 -30.23 -9.50 -2.99
C THR A 237 -30.36 -10.65 -1.99
N VAL A 238 -29.24 -11.07 -1.39
CA VAL A 238 -29.22 -12.13 -0.37
C VAL A 238 -30.07 -11.72 0.85
N LEU A 239 -29.85 -10.52 1.37
CA LEU A 239 -30.58 -10.03 2.54
C LEU A 239 -32.06 -9.79 2.27
N VAL A 240 -32.43 -9.18 1.15
CA VAL A 240 -33.83 -8.81 0.89
C VAL A 240 -34.67 -10.02 0.43
N LEU A 241 -34.10 -10.91 -0.37
CA LEU A 241 -34.87 -12.02 -0.95
C LEU A 241 -34.86 -13.28 -0.09
N PHE A 242 -33.77 -13.51 0.64
CA PHE A 242 -33.58 -14.79 1.34
C PHE A 242 -33.63 -14.68 2.85
N HIS A 243 -33.44 -13.51 3.45
CA HIS A 243 -33.53 -13.36 4.91
C HIS A 243 -34.95 -12.99 5.34
N GLN A 244 -35.54 -13.77 6.26
CA GLN A 244 -36.79 -13.42 6.94
C GLN A 244 -36.54 -13.33 8.45
N PRO A 245 -36.94 -12.22 9.10
CA PRO A 245 -36.78 -12.04 10.54
C PRO A 245 -37.68 -12.96 11.36
#